data_AF-A0A7H4N4A8-F1
#
_entry.id   AF-A0A7H4N4A8-F1
#
_cell.length_a   1.000
_cell.length_b   1.000
_cell.length_c   1.000
_cell.angle_alpha   90.00
_cell.angle_beta   90.00
_cell.angle_gamma   90.00
#
_symmetry.space_group_name_H-M   'P 1'
#
loop_
_entity.id
_entity.type
_entity.pdbx_description
1 polymer ?
#
loop_
_entity_poly.entity_id
_entity_poly.type
_entity_poly.pdbx_seq_one_letter_code
_entity_poly.pdbx_strand_id
1 'polypeptide(L)'
;MRIQQRTNSPFYIETWVSDQELPYLAVGQRVHVSYDAFPYQKFGLFRAKIAEISRLPVPKAELQSKLTIANEFYDDKKSWYKIIIKPDQQSVQVYGKSLDLGAGMKARITLFLEEKSVYEWILSPFYEMKMSVTDADNE
;
A
#
# COMPACT_ATOMS: atom_id res chain seq x y z
N MET A 1 -8.14 -31.59 30.08
CA MET A 1 -7.45 -30.29 29.98
C MET A 1 -7.82 -29.66 28.64
N ARG A 2 -8.81 -28.76 28.60
CA ARG A 2 -9.25 -28.11 27.35
C ARG A 2 -8.41 -26.85 27.16
N ILE A 3 -7.56 -26.85 26.14
CA ILE A 3 -6.83 -25.65 25.71
C ILE A 3 -7.88 -24.74 25.06
N GLN A 4 -8.46 -23.83 25.84
CA GLN A 4 -9.21 -22.69 25.28
C GLN A 4 -8.17 -21.83 24.57
N GLN A 5 -8.08 -21.97 23.24
CA GLN A 5 -7.28 -21.06 22.43
C GLN A 5 -7.81 -19.66 22.67
N ARG A 6 -6.95 -18.76 23.15
CA ARG A 6 -7.26 -17.36 23.38
C ARG A 6 -7.61 -16.73 22.03
N THR A 7 -8.90 -16.62 21.72
CA THR A 7 -9.49 -16.05 20.49
C THR A 7 -9.34 -14.52 20.42
N ASN A 8 -8.20 -13.97 20.83
CA ASN A 8 -7.96 -12.53 20.76
C ASN A 8 -6.49 -12.21 20.45
N SER A 9 -5.89 -12.99 19.55
CA SER A 9 -4.59 -12.65 19.00
C SER A 9 -4.79 -11.62 17.90
N PRO A 10 -4.08 -10.48 17.96
CA PRO A 10 -4.22 -9.50 16.91
C PRO A 10 -3.72 -10.07 15.59
N PHE A 11 -4.54 -9.98 14.54
CA PHE A 11 -4.12 -10.39 13.21
C PHE A 11 -3.40 -9.23 12.50
N TYR A 12 -2.52 -9.60 11.58
CA TYR A 12 -1.76 -8.69 10.76
C TYR A 12 -1.99 -9.02 9.29
N ILE A 13 -1.89 -8.01 8.45
CA ILE A 13 -1.96 -8.15 7.00
C ILE A 13 -0.52 -8.09 6.48
N GLU A 14 -0.10 -9.15 5.82
CA GLU A 14 1.16 -9.18 5.10
C GLU A 14 0.93 -8.77 3.66
N THR A 15 1.69 -7.79 3.17
CA THR A 15 1.72 -7.47 1.73
C THR A 15 3.13 -7.15 1.28
N TRP A 16 3.29 -7.06 -0.04
CA TRP A 16 4.55 -6.77 -0.71
C TRP A 16 4.47 -5.43 -1.42
N VAL A 17 5.56 -4.67 -1.37
CA VAL A 17 5.71 -3.39 -2.06
C VAL A 17 6.99 -3.39 -2.88
N SER A 18 7.03 -2.69 -4.00
CA SER A 18 8.25 -2.56 -4.79
C SER A 18 9.22 -1.57 -4.15
N ASP A 19 10.47 -1.64 -4.58
CA ASP A 19 11.55 -0.69 -4.26
C ASP A 19 11.21 0.77 -4.58
N GLN A 20 10.40 1.03 -5.61
CA GLN A 20 9.99 2.38 -6.00
C GLN A 20 9.08 3.05 -4.95
N GLU A 21 8.25 2.26 -4.28
CA GLU A 21 7.28 2.77 -3.29
C GLU A 21 7.91 2.90 -1.90
N LEU A 22 8.95 2.11 -1.62
CA LEU A 22 9.60 2.02 -0.31
C LEU A 22 9.99 3.37 0.33
N PRO A 23 10.53 4.36 -0.40
CA PRO A 23 10.89 5.66 0.17
C PRO A 23 9.70 6.48 0.69
N TYR A 24 8.49 6.20 0.18
CA TYR A 24 7.26 6.90 0.54
C TYR A 24 6.49 6.21 1.67
N LEU A 25 7.06 5.13 2.22
CA LEU A 25 6.44 4.33 3.27
C LEU A 25 7.16 4.52 4.60
N ALA A 26 6.37 4.75 5.65
CA ALA A 26 6.88 4.90 7.01
C ALA A 26 6.10 4.02 8.00
N VAL A 27 6.81 3.47 8.99
CA VAL A 27 6.16 2.78 10.11
C VAL A 27 5.26 3.78 10.85
N GLY A 28 4.03 3.36 11.13
CA GLY A 28 2.99 4.21 11.71
C GLY A 28 2.12 4.97 10.71
N GLN A 29 2.48 4.98 9.41
CA GLN A 29 1.67 5.60 8.37
C GLN A 29 0.28 4.98 8.27
N ARG A 30 -0.73 5.83 8.07
CA ARG A 30 -2.12 5.40 7.89
C ARG A 30 -2.34 4.87 6.49
N VAL A 31 -2.99 3.72 6.41
CA VAL A 31 -3.37 3.07 5.16
C VAL A 31 -4.83 2.64 5.22
N HIS A 32 -5.43 2.49 4.05
CA HIS A 32 -6.78 1.95 3.93
C HIS A 32 -6.73 0.52 3.43
N VAL A 33 -7.57 -0.32 4.02
CA VAL A 33 -7.72 -1.73 3.69
C VAL A 33 -9.14 -1.98 3.22
N SER A 34 -9.30 -2.67 2.10
CA SER A 34 -10.57 -3.22 1.64
C SER A 34 -10.48 -4.74 1.66
N TYR A 35 -11.43 -5.41 2.30
CA TYR A 35 -11.51 -6.87 2.30
C TYR A 35 -12.46 -7.33 1.19
N ASP A 36 -12.09 -8.36 0.43
CA ASP A 36 -12.93 -8.86 -0.66
C ASP A 36 -14.29 -9.40 -0.16
N ALA A 37 -14.31 -9.90 1.08
CA ALA A 37 -15.54 -10.37 1.72
C ALA A 37 -16.51 -9.24 2.14
N PHE A 38 -16.02 -7.99 2.19
CA PHE A 38 -16.79 -6.83 2.62
C PHE A 38 -16.69 -5.71 1.58
N PRO A 39 -17.61 -5.67 0.60
CA PRO A 39 -17.59 -4.65 -0.44
C PRO A 39 -17.59 -3.24 0.14
N TYR A 40 -16.62 -2.42 -0.29
CA TYR A 40 -16.39 -1.08 0.24
C TYR A 40 -17.61 -0.16 0.08
N GLN A 41 -18.50 -0.42 -0.88
CA GLN A 41 -19.72 0.37 -1.07
C GLN A 41 -20.68 0.26 0.12
N LYS A 42 -20.63 -0.86 0.87
CA LYS A 42 -21.51 -1.11 2.01
C LYS A 42 -20.82 -0.92 3.35
N PHE A 43 -19.53 -1.21 3.42
CA PHE A 43 -18.78 -1.27 4.68
C PHE A 43 -17.69 -0.19 4.79
N GLY A 44 -17.46 0.58 3.74
CA GLY A 44 -16.39 1.57 3.67
C GLY A 44 -15.00 0.94 3.57
N LEU A 45 -13.98 1.78 3.78
CA LEU A 45 -12.58 1.35 3.89
C LEU A 45 -12.21 1.21 5.36
N PHE A 46 -11.48 0.15 5.68
CA PHE A 46 -10.98 -0.11 7.02
C PHE A 46 -9.66 0.62 7.23
N ARG A 47 -9.55 1.32 8.37
CA ARG A 47 -8.31 1.99 8.74
C ARG A 47 -7.31 1.00 9.30
N ALA A 48 -6.06 1.16 8.89
CA ALA A 48 -4.94 0.39 9.41
C ALA A 48 -3.67 1.25 9.43
N LYS A 49 -2.62 0.71 10.05
CA LYS A 49 -1.30 1.35 10.12
C LYS A 49 -0.21 0.38 9.73
N ILE A 50 0.83 0.88 9.08
CA ILE A 50 2.05 0.11 8.84
C ILE A 50 2.71 -0.17 10.19
N ALA A 51 2.78 -1.44 10.57
CA ALA A 51 3.41 -1.89 11.81
C ALA A 51 4.91 -2.13 11.62
N GLU A 52 5.29 -2.69 10.47
CA GLU A 52 6.68 -3.03 10.18
C GLU A 52 6.96 -2.99 8.67
N ILE A 53 8.19 -2.64 8.32
CA ILE A 53 8.73 -2.69 6.96
C ILE A 53 10.01 -3.52 7.02
N SER A 54 10.07 -4.61 6.25
CA SER A 54 11.27 -5.44 6.14
C SER A 54 12.39 -4.66 5.48
N ARG A 55 13.58 -4.73 6.08
CA ARG A 55 14.80 -4.13 5.52
C ARG A 55 15.40 -4.94 4.38
N LEU A 56 15.08 -6.23 4.32
CA LEU A 56 15.63 -7.14 3.32
C LEU A 56 14.61 -7.37 2.20
N PRO A 57 15.07 -7.43 0.93
CA PRO A 57 14.23 -7.81 -0.17
C PRO A 57 13.81 -9.27 -0.03
N VAL A 58 12.61 -9.57 -0.50
CA VAL A 58 12.04 -10.91 -0.44
C VAL A 58 12.73 -11.80 -1.47
N PRO A 59 13.21 -13.00 -1.10
CA PRO A 59 13.82 -13.92 -2.05
C PRO A 59 12.85 -14.30 -3.18
N LYS A 60 13.36 -14.41 -4.41
CA LYS A 60 12.55 -14.80 -5.59
C LYS A 60 11.78 -16.11 -5.40
N ALA A 61 12.36 -17.09 -4.70
CA ALA A 61 11.71 -18.36 -4.41
C ALA A 61 10.48 -18.20 -3.49
N GLU A 62 10.55 -17.32 -2.48
CA GLU A 62 9.41 -17.04 -1.60
C GLU A 62 8.33 -16.28 -2.36
N LEU A 63 8.73 -15.30 -3.19
CA LEU A 63 7.85 -14.55 -4.07
C LEU A 63 7.06 -15.50 -4.98
N GLN A 64 7.73 -16.39 -5.71
CA GLN A 64 7.07 -17.35 -6.61
C GLN A 64 6.09 -18.29 -5.90
N SER A 65 6.37 -18.68 -4.65
CA SER A 65 5.45 -19.54 -3.89
C SER A 65 4.19 -18.83 -3.38
N LYS A 66 4.28 -17.52 -3.10
CA LYS A 66 3.21 -16.73 -2.48
C LYS A 66 2.45 -15.83 -3.46
N LEU A 67 3.07 -15.44 -4.58
CA LEU A 67 2.50 -14.54 -5.59
C LEU A 67 1.68 -15.24 -6.68
N THR A 68 1.52 -16.56 -6.63
CA THR A 68 0.63 -17.33 -7.54
C THR A 68 -0.80 -16.76 -7.62
N ILE A 69 -1.19 -15.84 -6.73
CA ILE A 69 -2.52 -15.23 -6.64
C ILE A 69 -2.55 -13.75 -7.11
N ALA A 70 -1.40 -13.09 -7.37
CA ALA A 70 -1.35 -11.66 -7.73
C ALA A 70 -0.40 -11.40 -8.92
N ASN A 71 -0.72 -11.97 -10.07
CA ASN A 71 0.07 -11.86 -11.31
C ASN A 71 -0.02 -10.50 -12.01
N GLU A 72 -0.88 -9.58 -11.57
CA GLU A 72 -1.16 -8.34 -12.33
C GLU A 72 -0.16 -7.20 -12.10
N PHE A 73 0.64 -7.27 -11.02
CA PHE A 73 1.58 -6.20 -10.67
C PHE A 73 3.00 -6.70 -10.39
N TYR A 74 3.26 -8.00 -10.54
CA TYR A 74 4.56 -8.58 -10.29
C TYR A 74 5.52 -8.31 -11.47
N ASP A 75 6.59 -7.56 -11.20
CA ASP A 75 7.71 -7.34 -12.09
C ASP A 75 8.93 -8.04 -11.49
N ASP A 76 9.47 -9.02 -12.21
CA ASP A 76 10.60 -9.86 -11.78
C ASP A 76 11.95 -9.13 -11.80
N LYS A 77 11.97 -7.93 -12.41
CA LYS A 77 13.13 -7.03 -12.45
C LYS A 77 13.21 -6.12 -11.23
N LYS A 78 12.12 -5.97 -10.48
CA LYS A 78 12.05 -5.12 -9.29
C LYS A 78 12.32 -5.91 -8.01
N SER A 79 12.87 -5.23 -7.01
CA SER A 79 12.99 -5.78 -5.66
C SER A 79 11.70 -5.55 -4.90
N TRP A 80 11.19 -6.61 -4.27
CA TRP A 80 9.98 -6.56 -3.46
C TRP A 80 10.33 -6.63 -1.98
N TYR A 81 9.62 -5.86 -1.16
CA TYR A 81 9.82 -5.76 0.28
C TYR A 81 8.55 -6.14 1.02
N LYS A 82 8.70 -6.84 2.14
CA LYS A 82 7.58 -7.18 3.02
C LYS A 82 7.17 -5.99 3.84
N ILE A 83 5.86 -5.74 3.92
CA ILE A 83 5.29 -4.86 4.93
C ILE A 83 4.21 -5.58 5.73
N ILE A 84 4.16 -5.26 7.02
CA ILE A 84 3.17 -5.78 7.95
C ILE A 84 2.27 -4.63 8.36
N ILE A 85 0.97 -4.81 8.18
CA ILE A 85 -0.05 -3.80 8.48
C ILE A 85 -0.94 -4.30 9.61
N LYS A 86 -1.19 -3.42 10.58
CA LYS A 86 -2.07 -3.66 11.71
C LYS A 86 -3.39 -2.92 11.51
N PRO A 87 -4.52 -3.62 11.35
CA PRO A 87 -5.85 -2.99 11.34
C PRO A 87 -6.17 -2.33 12.67
N ASP A 88 -6.84 -1.17 12.62
CA ASP A 88 -7.29 -0.44 13.82
C ASP A 88 -8.42 -1.20 14.53
N GLN A 89 -9.25 -1.90 13.75
CA GLN A 89 -10.36 -2.73 14.25
C GLN A 89 -10.20 -4.16 13.76
N GLN A 90 -10.51 -5.10 14.65
CA GLN A 90 -10.38 -6.53 14.37
C GLN A 90 -11.71 -7.22 14.11
N SER A 91 -12.79 -6.46 14.14
CA SER A 91 -14.15 -6.91 13.88
C SER A 91 -14.89 -5.87 13.05
N VAL A 92 -15.79 -6.34 12.19
CA VAL A 92 -16.69 -5.51 11.39
C VAL A 92 -18.13 -5.77 11.82
N GLN A 93 -18.96 -4.71 11.87
CA GLN A 93 -20.40 -4.89 12.07
C GLN A 93 -21.10 -5.18 10.74
N VAL A 94 -21.73 -6.34 10.66
CA VAL A 94 -22.42 -6.85 9.47
C VAL A 94 -23.83 -7.26 9.88
N TYR A 95 -24.84 -6.56 9.35
CA TYR A 95 -26.27 -6.81 9.65
C TYR A 95 -26.57 -6.90 11.17
N GLY A 96 -25.97 -6.01 11.96
CA GLY A 96 -26.16 -5.97 13.42
C GLY A 96 -25.39 -7.04 14.20
N LYS A 97 -24.53 -7.83 13.54
CA LYS A 97 -23.64 -8.80 14.19
C LYS A 97 -22.18 -8.36 14.06
N SER A 98 -21.40 -8.49 15.13
CA SER A 98 -19.95 -8.30 15.08
C SER A 98 -19.32 -9.56 14.50
N LEU A 99 -18.56 -9.41 13.41
CA LEU A 99 -17.85 -10.50 12.76
C LEU A 99 -16.35 -10.21 12.82
N ASP A 100 -15.59 -11.15 13.36
CA ASP A 100 -14.15 -11.03 13.47
C ASP A 100 -13.49 -11.16 12.10
N LEU A 101 -12.56 -10.24 11.83
CA LEU A 101 -11.72 -10.27 10.64
C LEU A 101 -10.65 -11.35 10.87
N GLY A 102 -10.75 -12.44 10.12
CA GLY A 102 -9.98 -13.66 10.36
C GLY A 102 -8.81 -13.85 9.39
N ALA A 103 -7.87 -14.71 9.80
CA ALA A 103 -6.82 -15.22 8.93
C ALA A 103 -7.42 -15.94 7.71
N GLY A 104 -6.84 -15.74 6.52
CA GLY A 104 -7.30 -16.34 5.26
C GLY A 104 -8.21 -15.43 4.41
N MET A 105 -8.59 -14.25 4.92
CA MET A 105 -9.29 -13.25 4.12
C MET A 105 -8.35 -12.59 3.10
N LYS A 106 -8.84 -12.38 1.88
CA LYS A 106 -8.14 -11.53 0.90
C LYS A 106 -8.38 -10.06 1.25
N ALA A 107 -7.28 -9.33 1.41
CA ALA A 107 -7.28 -7.91 1.69
C ALA A 107 -6.50 -7.19 0.59
N ARG A 108 -7.03 -6.06 0.15
CA ARG A 108 -6.36 -5.12 -0.75
C ARG A 108 -6.06 -3.86 0.03
N ILE A 109 -4.86 -3.34 -0.15
CA ILE A 109 -4.37 -2.15 0.56
C ILE A 109 -4.24 -1.02 -0.45
N THR A 110 -4.76 0.14 -0.08
CA THR A 110 -4.58 1.38 -0.81
C THR A 110 -3.63 2.26 0.00
N LEU A 111 -2.45 2.46 -0.55
CA LEU A 111 -1.41 3.34 -0.02
C LEU A 111 -1.64 4.74 -0.60
N PHE A 112 -1.65 5.76 0.26
CA PHE A 112 -1.60 7.15 -0.16
C PHE A 112 -0.13 7.55 -0.12
N LEU A 113 0.54 7.45 -1.27
CA LEU A 113 1.84 8.06 -1.44
C LEU A 113 1.64 9.57 -1.34
N GLU A 114 2.42 10.23 -0.49
CA GLU A 114 2.28 11.66 -0.21
C GLU A 114 2.11 12.48 -1.50
N GLU A 115 1.26 13.50 -1.40
CA GLU A 115 0.91 14.39 -2.49
C GLU A 115 2.19 15.02 -3.06
N LYS A 116 2.59 14.62 -4.26
CA LYS A 116 3.47 15.48 -5.06
C LYS A 116 2.80 16.83 -5.16
N SER A 117 3.43 17.86 -4.61
CA SER A 117 2.92 19.22 -4.67
C SER A 117 2.77 19.63 -6.14
N VAL A 118 1.52 19.79 -6.60
CA VAL A 118 1.19 20.15 -8.00
C VAL A 118 1.89 21.44 -8.44
N TYR A 119 2.29 22.29 -7.48
CA TYR A 119 3.00 23.54 -7.72
C TYR A 119 4.35 23.38 -8.45
N GLU A 120 5.02 22.23 -8.36
CA GLU A 120 6.25 21.97 -9.15
C GLU A 120 5.96 21.82 -10.66
N TRP A 121 4.75 21.38 -11.04
CA TRP A 121 4.38 21.20 -12.45
C TRP A 121 4.07 22.51 -13.18
N ILE A 122 3.52 23.50 -12.47
CA ILE A 122 3.06 24.77 -13.07
C ILE A 122 4.24 25.71 -13.38
N LEU A 123 5.42 25.48 -12.78
CA LEU A 123 6.61 26.33 -12.97
C LEU A 123 7.51 25.88 -14.14
N SER A 124 7.31 24.69 -14.70
CA SER A 124 8.09 24.19 -15.84
C SER A 124 8.00 25.02 -17.14
N PRO A 125 6.88 25.67 -17.53
CA PRO A 125 6.82 26.35 -18.82
C PRO A 125 7.47 27.74 -18.84
N PHE A 126 7.90 28.30 -17.70
CA PHE A 126 8.34 29.70 -17.65
C PHE A 126 9.84 29.91 -17.91
N TYR A 127 10.61 28.85 -18.19
CA TYR A 127 12.05 28.96 -18.47
C TYR A 127 12.43 28.88 -19.97
N GLU A 128 11.51 28.57 -20.89
CA GLU A 128 11.84 28.48 -22.33
C GLU A 128 11.72 29.81 -23.10
N MET A 129 11.20 30.89 -22.52
CA MET A 129 10.95 32.15 -23.25
C MET A 129 11.98 33.27 -23.01
N LYS A 130 13.24 32.96 -22.68
CA LYS A 130 14.27 34.00 -22.47
C LYS A 130 15.51 33.93 -23.37
N MET A 131 15.52 33.16 -24.46
CA MET A 131 16.62 33.21 -25.44
C MET A 131 16.18 33.10 -26.91
N SER A 132 15.08 33.75 -27.33
CA SER A 132 14.73 33.82 -28.76
C SER A 132 14.46 35.22 -29.30
N VAL A 133 15.03 36.26 -28.66
CA VAL A 133 15.08 37.62 -29.22
C VAL A 133 16.50 38.18 -29.07
N THR A 134 17.47 37.47 -29.64
CA THR A 134 18.79 38.04 -30.01
C THR A 134 19.34 37.19 -31.16
N ASP A 135 18.59 37.10 -32.25
CA ASP A 135 19.13 36.74 -33.58
C ASP A 135 18.11 37.15 -34.64
N ALA A 136 17.92 38.47 -34.77
CA ALA A 136 17.20 39.10 -35.86
C ALA A 136 17.72 40.53 -36.01
N ASP A 137 19.04 40.66 -36.07
CA ASP A 137 19.73 41.83 -36.60
C ASP A 137 21.21 41.46 -36.76
N ASN A 138 21.51 40.81 -37.88
CA ASN A 138 22.79 40.97 -38.56
C ASN A 138 22.58 40.64 -40.03
N GLU A 139 22.63 41.73 -40.79
CA GLU A 139 22.73 41.88 -42.24
C GLU A 139 23.96 41.15 -42.82
#